data_AF-A0A382NIT9-F1
#
_entry.id   AF-A0A382NIT9-F1
#
_cell.length_a   1.000
_cell.length_b   1.000
_cell.length_c   1.000
_cell.angle_alpha   90.00
_cell.angle_beta   90.00
_cell.angle_gamma   90.00
#
_symmetry.space_group_name_H-M   'P 1'
#
loop_
_entity.id
_entity.type
_entity.pdbx_description
1 polymer ?
#
loop_
_entity_poly.entity_id
_entity_poly.type
_entity_poly.pdbx_seq_one_letter_code
_entity_poly.pdbx_strand_id
1 'polypeptide(L)'
;VAVTPEDLKEIALSQQEYQAIQERLGREPNGLELGLFGALWSEHCAYKHSRPLLRLFPSDSPRVLVAPGSENAGVVDVGDGQSIVFKIESHNHPSAVEPFQGAATGVGGIVRDILAMGARPIALLNSLRFGMPDS
;
A
#
# COMPACT_ATOMS: atom_id res chain seq x y z
N VAL A 1 3.10 7.21 -31.40
CA VAL A 1 2.48 5.90 -31.68
C VAL A 1 1.19 5.88 -30.89
N ALA A 2 0.07 5.54 -31.51
CA ALA A 2 -1.22 5.51 -30.80
C ALA A 2 -1.21 4.35 -29.78
N VAL A 3 -1.66 4.62 -28.56
CA VAL A 3 -1.76 3.60 -27.49
C VAL A 3 -2.88 2.63 -27.84
N THR A 4 -2.58 1.34 -27.84
CA THR A 4 -3.53 0.27 -28.15
C THR A 4 -4.18 -0.30 -26.89
N PRO A 5 -5.33 -0.99 -27.00
CA PRO A 5 -5.92 -1.73 -25.88
C PRO A 5 -4.99 -2.78 -25.26
N GLU A 6 -4.16 -3.42 -26.08
CA GLU A 6 -3.14 -4.37 -25.65
C GLU A 6 -2.09 -3.70 -24.76
N ASP A 7 -1.60 -2.50 -25.15
CA ASP A 7 -0.63 -1.74 -24.35
C ASP A 7 -1.20 -1.40 -22.96
N LEU A 8 -2.48 -1.00 -22.90
CA LEU A 8 -3.16 -0.69 -21.63
C LEU A 8 -3.29 -1.92 -20.73
N LYS A 9 -3.54 -3.09 -21.32
CA LYS A 9 -3.68 -4.35 -20.59
C LYS A 9 -2.36 -4.77 -19.94
N GLU A 10 -1.23 -4.59 -20.62
CA GLU A 10 0.09 -4.93 -20.07
C GLU A 10 0.43 -4.13 -18.81
N ILE A 11 0.01 -2.87 -18.73
CA ILE A 11 0.22 -1.99 -17.57
C ILE A 11 -0.98 -1.94 -16.61
N ALA A 12 -1.92 -2.87 -16.76
CA ALA A 12 -3.12 -3.01 -15.93
C ALA A 12 -3.98 -1.72 -15.82
N LEU A 13 -4.04 -0.93 -16.89
CA LEU A 13 -4.94 0.23 -17.00
C LEU A 13 -6.18 -0.11 -17.83
N SER A 14 -7.31 0.43 -17.41
CA SER A 14 -8.55 0.41 -18.20
C SER A 14 -8.61 1.58 -19.19
N GLN A 15 -9.46 1.46 -20.21
CA GLN A 15 -9.71 2.55 -21.16
C GLN A 15 -10.23 3.82 -20.47
N GLN A 16 -11.03 3.67 -19.41
CA GLN A 16 -11.55 4.79 -18.62
C GLN A 16 -10.44 5.50 -17.85
N GLU A 17 -9.50 4.74 -17.27
CA GLU A 17 -8.33 5.32 -16.61
C GLU A 17 -7.42 6.05 -17.60
N TYR A 18 -7.21 5.49 -18.79
CA TYR A 18 -6.46 6.17 -19.86
C TYR A 18 -7.10 7.50 -20.26
N GLN A 19 -8.42 7.54 -20.48
CA GLN A 19 -9.13 8.78 -20.79
C GLN A 19 -8.98 9.80 -19.65
N ALA A 20 -9.14 9.38 -18.39
CA ALA A 20 -8.96 10.24 -17.24
C ALA A 20 -7.52 10.78 -17.12
N ILE A 21 -6.52 10.00 -17.53
CA ILE A 21 -5.12 10.45 -17.61
C ILE A 21 -4.96 11.54 -18.68
N GLN A 22 -5.49 11.31 -19.88
CA GLN A 22 -5.45 12.30 -20.96
C GLN A 22 -6.11 13.63 -20.55
N GLU A 23 -7.29 13.55 -19.91
CA GLU A 23 -8.00 14.72 -19.39
C GLU A 23 -7.19 15.49 -18.35
N ARG A 24 -6.54 14.79 -17.41
CA ARG A 24 -5.72 15.40 -16.35
C ARG A 24 -4.45 16.05 -16.88
N LEU A 25 -3.84 15.47 -17.91
CA LEU A 25 -2.61 15.99 -18.52
C LEU A 25 -2.88 17.05 -19.59
N GLY A 26 -4.09 17.09 -20.15
CA GLY A 26 -4.43 17.93 -21.30
C GLY A 26 -3.74 17.50 -22.60
N ARG A 27 -3.15 16.30 -22.63
CA ARG A 27 -2.42 15.71 -23.77
C ARG A 27 -2.32 14.19 -23.61
N GLU A 28 -1.83 13.52 -24.65
CA GLU A 28 -1.48 12.11 -24.55
C GLU A 28 -0.27 11.91 -23.62
N PRO A 29 -0.33 10.92 -22.71
CA PRO A 29 0.83 10.52 -21.90
C PRO A 29 1.87 9.79 -22.76
N ASN A 30 3.15 9.99 -22.44
CA ASN A 30 4.21 9.17 -23.01
C ASN A 30 4.32 7.80 -22.28
N GLY A 31 5.16 6.89 -22.79
CA GLY A 31 5.29 5.55 -22.21
C GLY A 31 5.75 5.52 -20.74
N LEU A 32 6.62 6.45 -20.33
CA LEU A 32 7.05 6.56 -18.94
C LEU A 32 5.88 7.01 -18.05
N GLU A 33 5.14 8.03 -18.48
CA GLU A 33 3.98 8.53 -17.75
C GLU A 33 2.91 7.45 -17.62
N LEU A 34 2.64 6.69 -18.69
CA LEU A 34 1.73 5.54 -18.66
C LEU A 34 2.17 4.48 -17.65
N GLY A 35 3.46 4.13 -17.63
CA GLY A 35 4.00 3.18 -16.64
C GLY A 35 3.85 3.69 -15.21
N LEU A 36 4.08 4.99 -14.97
CA LEU A 36 3.88 5.62 -13.67
C LEU A 36 2.41 5.57 -13.24
N PHE A 37 1.48 5.91 -14.14
CA PHE A 37 0.05 5.81 -13.85
C PHE A 37 -0.38 4.36 -13.59
N GLY A 38 0.08 3.39 -14.39
CA GLY A 38 -0.21 1.96 -14.19
C GLY A 38 0.21 1.47 -12.81
N ALA A 39 1.41 1.85 -12.34
CA ALA A 39 1.87 1.51 -11.01
C ALA A 39 1.07 2.22 -9.91
N LEU A 40 0.95 3.55 -10.00
CA LEU A 40 0.37 4.39 -8.94
C LEU A 40 -1.14 4.26 -8.82
N TRP A 41 -1.86 3.94 -9.90
CA TRP A 41 -3.31 3.72 -9.91
C TRP A 41 -3.68 2.24 -9.77
N SER A 42 -2.72 1.35 -9.55
CA SER A 42 -3.00 -0.04 -9.20
C SER A 42 -3.81 -0.14 -7.89
N GLU A 43 -4.56 -1.23 -7.69
CA GLU A 43 -5.29 -1.42 -6.42
C GLU A 43 -4.34 -1.45 -5.22
N HIS A 44 -3.14 -2.02 -5.40
CA HIS A 44 -2.11 -2.11 -4.37
C HIS A 44 -1.67 -0.73 -3.86
N CYS A 45 -1.57 0.28 -4.74
CA CYS A 45 -1.15 1.62 -4.35
C CYS A 45 -2.34 2.56 -4.04
N ALA A 46 -3.41 2.52 -4.84
CA ALA A 46 -4.48 3.52 -4.80
C ALA A 46 -5.68 3.11 -3.94
N TYR A 47 -5.82 1.83 -3.56
CA TYR A 47 -6.96 1.31 -2.79
C TYR A 47 -8.31 1.70 -3.42
N LYS A 48 -8.45 1.58 -4.75
CA LYS A 48 -9.58 2.14 -5.52
C LYS A 48 -10.92 1.61 -5.03
N HIS A 49 -10.97 0.33 -4.67
CA HIS A 49 -12.19 -0.34 -4.24
C HIS A 49 -12.36 -0.30 -2.72
N SER A 50 -11.26 -0.40 -1.99
CA SER A 50 -11.26 -0.51 -0.53
C SER A 50 -11.36 0.85 0.18
N ARG A 51 -10.76 1.91 -0.36
CA ARG A 51 -10.73 3.25 0.26
C ARG A 51 -12.12 3.81 0.62
N PRO A 52 -13.17 3.70 -0.23
CA PRO A 52 -14.51 4.16 0.15
C PRO A 52 -15.07 3.44 1.37
N LEU A 53 -14.79 2.13 1.51
CA LEU A 53 -15.26 1.31 2.63
C LEU A 53 -14.47 1.58 3.90
N LEU A 54 -13.14 1.73 3.79
CA LEU A 54 -12.26 2.00 4.94
C LEU A 54 -12.58 3.33 5.64
N ARG A 55 -13.16 4.30 4.92
CA ARG A 55 -13.63 5.57 5.50
C ARG A 55 -14.79 5.41 6.48
N LEU A 56 -15.46 4.26 6.50
CA LEU A 56 -16.55 3.98 7.44
C LEU A 56 -16.03 3.63 8.84
N PHE A 57 -14.73 3.38 9.01
CA PHE A 57 -14.18 3.03 10.31
C PHE A 57 -14.08 4.25 11.23
N PRO A 58 -14.47 4.10 12.52
CA PRO A 58 -14.22 5.13 13.50
C PRO A 58 -12.71 5.31 13.68
N SER A 59 -12.26 6.55 13.60
CA SER A 59 -10.82 6.86 13.64
C SER A 59 -10.48 8.08 14.50
N ASP A 60 -11.48 8.76 15.05
CA ASP A 60 -11.27 9.89 15.95
C ASP A 60 -11.05 9.39 17.38
N SER A 61 -9.96 9.84 17.99
CA SER A 61 -9.66 9.61 19.40
C SER A 61 -8.65 10.64 19.88
N PRO A 62 -8.76 11.15 21.12
CA PRO A 62 -7.79 12.10 21.67
C PRO A 62 -6.38 11.49 21.85
N ARG A 63 -6.26 10.16 21.77
CA ARG A 63 -4.96 9.47 21.86
C ARG A 63 -4.33 9.22 20.49
N VAL A 64 -5.03 9.43 19.40
CA VAL A 64 -4.48 9.25 18.04
C VAL A 64 -3.73 10.53 17.67
N LEU A 65 -2.43 10.40 17.41
CA LEU A 65 -1.54 11.55 17.19
C LEU A 65 -1.35 11.92 15.71
N VAL A 66 -1.79 11.04 14.79
CA VAL A 66 -1.72 11.26 13.34
C VAL A 66 -3.06 10.94 12.71
N ALA A 67 -3.47 11.72 11.72
CA ALA A 67 -4.71 11.45 11.01
C ALA A 67 -4.58 10.14 10.19
N PRO A 68 -5.66 9.34 10.07
CA PRO A 68 -5.63 8.14 9.25
C PRO A 68 -5.19 8.44 7.82
N GLY A 69 -4.12 7.78 7.37
CA GLY A 69 -3.58 7.92 6.03
C GLY A 69 -2.83 9.23 5.76
N SER A 70 -2.58 10.07 6.77
CA SER A 70 -1.67 11.22 6.60
C SER A 70 -0.20 10.83 6.66
N GLU A 71 0.10 9.66 7.24
CA GLU A 71 1.46 9.19 7.52
C GLU A 71 1.60 7.68 7.23
N ASN A 72 2.84 7.18 7.23
CA ASN A 72 3.15 5.78 6.90
C ASN A 72 2.60 4.76 7.91
N ALA A 73 2.47 5.14 9.19
CA ALA A 73 2.00 4.27 10.27
C ALA A 73 1.13 5.03 11.28
N GLY A 74 0.33 4.29 12.06
CA GLY A 74 -0.49 4.84 13.13
C GLY A 74 0.34 5.16 14.36
N VAL A 75 -0.01 6.24 15.06
CA VAL A 75 0.64 6.69 16.29
C VAL A 75 -0.40 6.91 17.38
N VAL A 76 -0.20 6.28 18.54
CA VAL A 76 -1.09 6.38 19.69
C VAL A 76 -0.31 6.81 20.93
N ASP A 77 -0.82 7.81 21.64
CA ASP A 77 -0.35 8.21 22.97
C ASP A 77 -0.71 7.15 24.01
N VAL A 78 0.30 6.70 24.75
CA VAL A 78 0.15 5.69 25.81
C VAL A 78 0.39 6.26 27.21
N GLY A 79 0.57 7.59 27.32
CA GLY A 79 0.87 8.28 28.58
C GLY A 79 2.37 8.41 28.85
N ASP A 80 2.71 9.07 29.95
CA ASP A 80 4.09 9.25 30.43
C ASP A 80 5.08 9.86 29.41
N GLY A 81 4.56 10.66 28.48
CA GLY A 81 5.34 11.24 27.38
C GLY A 81 5.82 10.20 26.36
N GLN A 82 5.16 9.04 26.29
CA GLN A 82 5.48 7.94 25.37
C GLN A 82 4.39 7.76 24.32
N SER A 83 4.78 7.24 23.16
CA SER A 83 3.85 6.90 22.08
C SER A 83 4.24 5.57 21.46
N ILE A 84 3.23 4.83 21.00
CA ILE A 84 3.43 3.60 20.24
C ILE A 84 3.12 3.87 18.77
N VAL A 85 4.08 3.53 17.92
CA VAL A 85 3.92 3.53 16.46
C VAL A 85 3.73 2.09 16.01
N PHE A 86 2.68 1.83 15.24
CA PHE A 86 2.43 0.52 14.70
C PHE A 86 1.72 0.58 13.35
N LYS A 87 1.99 -0.43 12.53
CA LYS A 87 1.34 -0.67 11.24
C LYS A 87 1.32 -2.18 11.02
N ILE A 88 0.45 -2.63 10.13
CA ILE A 88 0.45 -3.99 9.61
C ILE A 88 0.53 -3.93 8.08
N GLU A 89 1.33 -4.82 7.51
CA GLU A 89 1.46 -5.01 6.07
C GLU A 89 1.26 -6.48 5.70
N SER A 90 1.08 -6.73 4.42
CA SER A 90 0.99 -8.08 3.86
C SER A 90 1.97 -8.20 2.70
N HIS A 91 2.57 -9.37 2.54
CA HIS A 91 3.50 -9.66 1.44
C HIS A 91 3.12 -10.98 0.76
N ASN A 92 1.81 -11.12 0.49
CA ASN A 92 1.18 -12.40 0.17
C ASN A 92 1.67 -12.97 -1.17
N HIS A 93 1.54 -12.20 -2.26
CA HIS A 93 1.88 -12.71 -3.60
C HIS A 93 3.36 -13.08 -3.72
N PRO A 94 4.33 -12.25 -3.28
CA PRO A 94 5.74 -12.64 -3.34
C PRO A 94 6.05 -13.84 -2.44
N SER A 95 5.44 -13.93 -1.25
CA SER A 95 5.64 -15.08 -0.34
C SER A 95 5.07 -16.39 -0.90
N ALA A 96 4.08 -16.33 -1.79
CA ALA A 96 3.57 -17.50 -2.48
C ALA A 96 4.52 -17.99 -3.59
N VAL A 97 5.30 -17.09 -4.20
CA VAL A 97 6.26 -17.41 -5.27
C VAL A 97 7.60 -17.86 -4.67
N GLU A 98 8.11 -17.12 -3.70
CA GLU A 98 9.35 -17.41 -2.99
C GLU A 98 9.13 -17.10 -1.50
N PRO A 99 8.97 -18.12 -0.64
CA PRO A 99 8.55 -17.89 0.75
C PRO A 99 9.58 -17.18 1.62
N PHE A 100 10.86 -17.46 1.45
CA PHE A 100 11.89 -16.97 2.37
C PHE A 100 12.13 -15.47 2.20
N GLN A 101 12.48 -15.05 0.98
CA GLN A 101 12.65 -13.67 0.57
C GLN A 101 11.32 -12.93 0.57
N GLY A 102 10.20 -13.57 0.19
CA GLY A 102 8.88 -12.98 0.30
C GLY A 102 8.55 -12.56 1.73
N ALA A 103 8.80 -13.41 2.72
CA ALA A 103 8.64 -13.05 4.12
C ALA A 103 9.67 -12.01 4.59
N ALA A 104 10.95 -12.20 4.25
CA ALA A 104 12.02 -11.31 4.70
C ALA A 104 11.87 -9.87 4.19
N THR A 105 11.47 -9.70 2.92
CA THR A 105 11.21 -8.37 2.34
C THR A 105 9.96 -7.72 2.93
N GLY A 106 8.94 -8.51 3.28
CA GLY A 106 7.78 -8.05 4.06
C GLY A 106 8.17 -7.50 5.44
N VAL A 107 9.03 -8.22 6.18
CA VAL A 107 9.57 -7.72 7.45
C VAL A 107 10.40 -6.45 7.25
N GLY A 108 11.23 -6.41 6.20
CA GLY A 108 12.01 -5.21 5.87
C GLY A 108 11.15 -3.99 5.56
N GLY A 109 10.01 -4.17 4.87
CA GLY A 109 9.03 -3.12 4.57
C GLY A 109 8.47 -2.47 5.83
N ILE A 110 7.82 -3.28 6.67
CA ILE A 110 7.17 -2.78 7.89
C ILE A 110 8.18 -2.13 8.86
N VAL A 111 9.40 -2.65 8.96
CA VAL A 111 10.45 -2.04 9.80
C VAL A 111 10.82 -0.63 9.30
N ARG A 112 10.89 -0.43 7.98
CA ARG A 112 11.19 0.89 7.40
C ARG A 112 10.06 1.89 7.64
N ASP A 113 8.80 1.47 7.61
CA ASP A 113 7.68 2.36 7.91
C ASP A 113 7.75 2.91 9.34
N ILE A 114 8.05 2.05 10.32
CA ILE A 114 8.20 2.47 11.72
C ILE A 114 9.40 3.42 11.88
N LEU A 115 10.52 3.12 11.22
CA LEU A 115 11.70 3.99 11.23
C LEU A 115 11.43 5.36 10.58
N ALA A 116 10.66 5.39 9.49
CA ALA A 116 10.29 6.64 8.80
C ALA A 116 9.45 7.58 9.68
N MET A 117 8.73 7.03 10.67
CA MET A 117 8.02 7.81 11.69
C MET A 117 8.93 8.34 12.81
N GLY A 118 10.25 8.05 12.77
CA GLY A 118 11.19 8.41 13.83
C GLY A 118 11.11 7.53 15.07
N ALA A 119 10.37 6.42 15.02
CA ALA A 119 10.23 5.49 16.13
C ALA A 119 11.25 4.34 16.05
N ARG A 120 11.65 3.83 17.22
CA ARG A 120 12.50 2.65 17.32
C ARG A 120 11.62 1.38 17.27
N PRO A 121 11.84 0.45 16.32
CA PRO A 121 11.16 -0.85 16.35
C PRO A 121 11.55 -1.64 17.60
N ILE A 122 10.55 -2.14 18.34
CA ILE A 122 10.75 -2.89 19.59
C ILE A 122 10.12 -4.30 19.58
N ALA A 123 9.19 -4.56 18.66
CA ALA A 123 8.51 -5.84 18.54
C ALA A 123 8.07 -6.08 17.09
N LEU A 124 7.96 -7.36 16.71
CA LEU A 124 7.41 -7.82 15.43
C LEU A 124 6.40 -8.92 15.71
N LEU A 125 5.27 -8.90 15.00
CA LEU A 125 4.22 -9.90 15.07
C LEU A 125 3.94 -10.41 13.66
N ASN A 126 3.76 -11.72 13.50
CA ASN A 126 3.43 -12.36 12.24
C ASN A 126 2.01 -12.94 12.28
N SER A 127 1.25 -12.74 11.20
CA SER A 127 -0.06 -13.35 11.00
C SER A 127 0.00 -14.25 9.76
N LEU A 128 0.32 -15.53 9.97
CA LEU A 128 0.53 -16.51 8.89
C LEU A 128 -0.74 -17.33 8.66
N ARG A 129 -1.04 -17.63 7.39
CA ARG A 129 -2.14 -18.51 6.98
C ARG A 129 -1.63 -19.38 5.83
N PHE A 130 -1.72 -20.70 5.99
CA PHE A 130 -1.28 -21.70 5.02
C PHE A 130 -2.39 -22.72 4.74
N GLY A 131 -2.17 -23.59 3.75
CA GLY A 131 -2.96 -24.81 3.58
C GLY A 131 -2.77 -25.81 4.73
N MET A 132 -3.41 -26.98 4.64
CA MET A 132 -3.26 -28.00 5.68
C MET A 132 -1.81 -28.52 5.70
N PRO A 133 -1.21 -28.77 6.88
CA PRO A 133 0.18 -29.20 6.98
C PRO A 133 0.50 -30.51 6.24
N ASP A 134 -0.49 -31.40 6.12
CA ASP A 134 -0.35 -32.74 5.57
C ASP A 134 -0.89 -32.88 4.13
N SER A 135 -1.12 -31.75 3.42
CA SER A 135 -1.57 -31.77 2.02
C SER A 135 -0.49 -32.23 1.06
#